data_AF-A0A377DNG7-F1
#
_entry.id   AF-A0A377DNG7-F1
#
_cell.length_a   1.000
_cell.length_b   1.000
_cell.length_c   1.000
_cell.angle_alpha   90.00
_cell.angle_beta   90.00
_cell.angle_gamma   90.00
#
_symmetry.space_group_name_H-M   'P 1'
#
loop_
_entity.id
_entity.type
_entity.pdbx_description
1 polymer ?
#
loop_
_entity_poly.entity_id
_entity_poly.type
_entity_poly.pdbx_seq_one_letter_code
_entity_poly.pdbx_strand_id
1 'polypeptide(L)' 'MVKLPPLSLYIHIRGACRNARTADFNSHALKGEVPHDDYVQHLLNDLDNDVLTLRAVK' A
#
# COMPACT_ATOMS: atom_id res chain seq x y z
N MET A 1 -2.28 10.03 31.65
CA MET A 1 -1.43 9.38 30.63
C MET A 1 -2.24 9.31 29.34
N VAL A 2 -1.81 9.98 28.28
CA VAL A 2 -2.55 9.99 27.00
C VAL A 2 -2.27 8.68 26.29
N LYS A 3 -3.33 7.91 25.98
CA LYS A 3 -3.21 6.66 25.23
C LYS A 3 -3.32 6.98 23.74
N LEU A 4 -2.27 6.65 22.99
CA LEU A 4 -2.29 6.82 21.53
C LEU A 4 -3.30 5.85 20.90
N PRO A 5 -3.95 6.25 19.79
CA PRO A 5 -4.83 5.35 19.05
C PRO A 5 -4.06 4.17 18.45
N PRO A 6 -4.72 3.05 18.14
CA PRO A 6 -4.10 1.92 17.44
C PRO A 6 -3.55 2.37 16.09
N LEU A 7 -2.37 1.87 15.73
CA LEU A 7 -1.76 2.14 14.43
C LEU A 7 -2.47 1.32 13.35
N SER A 8 -2.83 1.95 12.24
CA SER A 8 -3.37 1.31 11.04
C SER A 8 -2.48 1.61 9.84
N LEU A 9 -2.39 0.66 8.91
CA LEU A 9 -1.64 0.80 7.66
C LEU A 9 -2.63 0.87 6.50
N TYR A 10 -2.52 1.90 5.67
CA TYR A 10 -3.29 2.05 4.44
C TYR A 10 -2.37 1.80 3.24
N ILE A 11 -2.74 0.83 2.40
CA ILE A 11 -1.99 0.49 1.18
C ILE A 11 -2.92 0.72 -0.01
N HIS A 12 -2.47 1.53 -0.97
CA HIS A 12 -3.18 1.74 -2.23
C HIS A 12 -2.61 0.83 -3.31
N ILE A 13 -3.36 -0.21 -3.68
CA ILE A 13 -3.00 -1.11 -4.78
C ILE A 13 -3.71 -0.61 -6.04
N ARG A 14 -2.95 -0.16 -7.05
CA ARG A 14 -3.54 0.25 -8.33
C ARG A 14 -4.18 -0.98 -8.98
N GLY A 15 -5.50 -0.95 -9.09
CA GLY A 15 -6.29 -2.12 -9.47
C GLY A 15 -5.89 -2.66 -10.84
N ALA A 16 -5.52 -3.94 -10.86
CA ALA A 16 -5.48 -4.79 -12.04
C ALA A 16 -6.91 -5.17 -12.45
N CYS A 17 -7.70 -4.19 -12.87
CA CYS A 17 -9.08 -4.47 -13.23
C CYS A 17 -9.13 -5.08 -14.64
N ARG A 18 -9.47 -6.38 -14.72
CA ARG A 18 -9.61 -7.13 -15.97
C ARG A 18 -10.96 -6.87 -16.65
N ASN A 19 -11.95 -6.36 -15.91
CA ASN A 19 -13.30 -6.08 -16.40
C ASN A 19 -13.81 -4.69 -15.96
N ALA A 20 -14.23 -3.85 -16.90
CA ALA A 20 -14.67 -2.48 -16.61
C ALA A 20 -15.92 -2.37 -15.71
N ARG A 21 -16.63 -3.48 -15.44
CA ARG A 21 -17.83 -3.50 -14.58
C ARG A 21 -17.53 -3.48 -13.08
N THR A 22 -16.34 -3.88 -12.66
CA THR A 22 -15.94 -3.86 -11.23
C THR A 22 -14.86 -2.82 -10.94
N ALA A 23 -14.47 -2.05 -11.97
CA ALA A 23 -13.48 -1.00 -11.85
C ALA A 23 -14.05 0.18 -11.06
N ASP A 24 -13.41 0.52 -9.95
CA ASP A 24 -13.62 1.79 -9.26
C ASP A 24 -12.83 2.92 -9.97
N PHE A 25 -13.01 4.17 -9.51
CA PHE A 25 -12.33 5.34 -10.10
C PHE A 25 -10.79 5.28 -10.03
N ASN A 26 -10.23 4.43 -9.15
CA ASN A 26 -8.79 4.28 -8.97
C ASN A 26 -8.20 3.07 -9.74
N SER A 27 -9.05 2.31 -10.44
CA SER A 27 -8.64 1.18 -11.25
C SER A 27 -8.22 1.64 -12.64
N HIS A 28 -7.03 1.23 -13.07
CA HIS A 28 -6.55 1.48 -14.44
C HIS A 28 -6.45 0.16 -15.20
N ALA A 29 -6.85 0.17 -16.48
CA ALA A 29 -6.68 -0.99 -17.34
C ALA A 29 -5.20 -1.35 -17.43
N LEU A 30 -4.86 -2.55 -16.97
CA LEU A 30 -3.49 -2.97 -16.84
C LEU A 30 -2.96 -3.46 -18.20
N LYS A 31 -1.88 -2.84 -18.68
CA LYS A 31 -1.18 -3.25 -19.89
C LYS A 31 0.03 -4.09 -19.49
N GLY A 32 -0.10 -5.41 -19.59
CA GLY A 32 0.96 -6.37 -19.26
C GLY A 32 0.81 -7.02 -17.89
N GLU A 33 1.80 -7.82 -17.51
CA GLU A 33 1.88 -8.45 -16.18
C GLU A 33 2.42 -7.46 -15.14
N VAL A 34 1.88 -7.52 -13.93
CA VAL A 34 2.41 -6.75 -12.79
C VAL A 34 3.47 -7.60 -12.10
N PRO A 35 4.69 -7.08 -11.88
CA PRO A 35 5.66 -7.74 -11.01
C PRO A 35 5.22 -7.58 -9.55
N HIS A 36 4.34 -8.47 -9.10
CA HIS A 36 3.75 -8.43 -7.77
C HIS A 36 4.81 -8.57 -6.66
N ASP A 37 5.78 -9.46 -6.85
CA ASP A 37 6.83 -9.71 -5.86
C ASP A 37 7.71 -8.47 -5.67
N ASP A 38 8.18 -7.86 -6.75
CA ASP A 38 8.96 -6.63 -6.69
C ASP A 38 8.16 -5.50 -6.02
N TYR A 39 6.88 -5.37 -6.35
CA TYR A 39 6.00 -4.38 -5.73
C TYR A 39 5.85 -4.59 -4.21
N VAL A 40 5.69 -5.83 -3.76
CA VAL A 40 5.63 -6.16 -2.32
C VAL A 40 6.96 -5.86 -1.64
N GLN A 41 8.09 -6.18 -2.27
CA GLN A 41 9.42 -5.87 -1.71
C GLN A 41 9.63 -4.36 -1.55
N HIS A 42 9.21 -3.56 -2.53
CA HIS A 42 9.25 -2.11 -2.41
C HIS A 42 8.40 -1.60 -1.25
N LEU A 43 7.17 -2.09 -1.10
CA LEU A 43 6.29 -1.72 0.01
C LEU A 43 6.88 -2.06 1.39
N LEU A 44 7.53 -3.23 1.51
CA LEU A 44 8.18 -3.62 2.76
C LEU A 44 9.37 -2.72 3.09
N ASN A 45 10.20 -2.38 2.09
CA ASN A 45 11.33 -1.47 2.28
C ASN A 45 10.87 -0.07 2.70
N ASP A 46 9.82 0.46 2.08
CA ASP A 46 9.23 1.76 2.44
C ASP A 46 8.70 1.72 3.88
N LEU A 47 8.00 0.64 4.25
CA LEU A 47 7.49 0.45 5.61
C LEU A 47 8.60 0.36 6.65
N ASP A 48 9.69 -0.35 6.36
CA ASP A 48 10.85 -0.45 7.27
C ASP A 48 11.50 0.93 7.51
N ASN A 49 11.58 1.77 6.47
CA ASN A 49 12.07 3.15 6.59
C ASN A 49 11.12 4.02 7.45
N ASP A 50 9.81 3.87 7.29
CA ASP A 50 8.81 4.65 8.03
C ASP A 50 8.65 4.20 9.49
N VAL A 51 8.82 2.92 9.78
CA VAL A 51 8.76 2.37 11.15
C VAL A 51 9.81 3.02 12.06
N LEU A 52 10.99 3.37 11.52
CA LEU A 52 12.01 4.12 12.27
C LEU A 52 11.48 5.50 12.69
N THR A 53 10.82 6.20 11.77
CA THR A 53 10.20 7.51 12.03
C THR A 53 9.08 7.42 13.06
N LEU A 54 8.20 6.43 12.95
CA LEU A 54 7.07 6.25 13.88
C LEU A 54 7.52 5.88 15.31
N ARG A 55 8.64 5.18 15.46
CA ARG A 55 9.20 4.83 16.78
C ARG A 55 9.83 6.02 17.50
N ALA A 56 10.37 7.00 16.77
CA ALA A 56 10.97 8.20 17.35
C ALA A 56 9.94 9.21 17.89
N VAL A 57 8.67 9.07 17.51
CA VAL A 57 7.56 9.96 17.90
C VAL A 57 6.69 9.34 19.01
N LYS A 58 6.97 8.08 19.40
CA LYS A 58 6.38 7.39 20.56
C LYS A 58 7.11 7.75 21.86
#